data_AF-A0A7W1B6K0-F1
#
_entry.id   AF-A0A7W1B6K0-F1
#
_cell.length_a   1.000
_cell.length_b   1.000
_cell.length_c   1.000
_cell.angle_alpha   90.00
_cell.angle_beta   90.00
_cell.angle_gamma   90.00
#
_symmetry.space_group_name_H-M   'P 1'
#
loop_
_entity.id
_entity.type
_entity.pdbx_description
1 polymer ?
#
loop_
_entity_poly.entity_id
_entity_poly.type
_entity_poly.pdbx_seq_one_letter_code
_entity_poly.pdbx_strand_id
1 'polypeptide(L)'
;MTSQTARALPITLGMALAGASPAGADSRFEASGFVGIDYFSENIQLGNSWASEQVPGTSALVGARVAYLAVPELGRIGRVRFQLAGEAEVAIAPAFTGGSFDGSRMSYFAPVFGWRGHAMLRLGGLATLRPHLLLGAGGATVASTSPFMTKETDPVVYWG
;
A
#
# COMPACT_ATOMS: atom_id res chain seq x y z
N MET A 1 30.55 4.97 -15.32
CA MET A 1 29.14 4.52 -15.35
C MET A 1 28.48 5.03 -14.07
N THR A 2 27.74 6.12 -14.17
CA THR A 2 26.99 6.74 -13.10
C THR A 2 25.79 5.87 -12.75
N SER A 3 25.81 5.26 -11.58
CA SER A 3 24.63 4.65 -10.95
C SER A 3 23.58 5.74 -10.75
N GLN A 4 22.55 5.78 -11.61
CA GLN A 4 21.35 6.54 -11.34
C GLN A 4 20.50 5.71 -10.37
N THR A 5 20.61 6.00 -9.08
CA THR A 5 19.65 5.57 -8.07
C THR A 5 18.32 6.30 -8.30
N ALA A 6 17.50 5.79 -9.23
CA ALA A 6 16.12 6.22 -9.38
C ALA A 6 15.24 5.34 -8.49
N ARG A 7 14.40 5.98 -7.67
CA ARG A 7 13.50 5.32 -6.72
C ARG A 7 12.20 4.96 -7.44
N ALA A 8 11.82 3.68 -7.47
CA ALA A 8 10.45 3.32 -7.84
C ALA A 8 9.53 3.43 -6.63
N LEU A 9 8.34 3.96 -6.87
CA LEU A 9 7.21 3.78 -5.97
C LEU A 9 6.16 2.94 -6.72
N PRO A 10 5.78 1.75 -6.23
CA PRO A 10 4.57 1.11 -6.71
C PRO A 10 3.38 2.00 -6.36
N ILE A 11 2.57 2.32 -7.37
CA ILE A 11 1.33 3.07 -7.19
C ILE A 11 0.22 2.05 -7.04
N THR A 12 -0.24 1.88 -5.81
CA THR A 12 -1.36 0.99 -5.49
C THR A 12 -2.67 1.76 -5.58
N LEU A 13 -3.57 1.31 -6.45
CA LEU A 13 -4.97 1.76 -6.46
C LEU A 13 -5.85 0.65 -5.90
N GLY A 14 -6.26 0.80 -4.64
CA GLY A 14 -7.10 -0.17 -3.93
C GLY A 14 -8.53 0.35 -3.73
N MET A 15 -9.51 -0.53 -3.92
CA MET A 15 -10.88 -0.30 -3.48
C MET A 15 -11.05 -0.94 -2.10
N ALA A 16 -11.29 -0.13 -1.08
CA ALA A 16 -11.53 -0.63 0.27
C ALA A 16 -12.91 -1.31 0.35
N LEU A 17 -12.94 -2.57 0.79
CA LEU A 17 -14.19 -3.26 1.14
C LEU A 17 -14.40 -3.07 2.65
N ALA A 18 -15.39 -2.27 3.02
CA ALA A 18 -15.73 -2.04 4.42
C ALA A 18 -16.07 -3.40 5.09
N GLY A 19 -15.31 -3.76 6.12
CA GLY A 19 -15.62 -4.92 6.96
C GLY A 19 -16.90 -4.65 7.75
N ALA A 20 -17.76 -5.66 7.87
CA ALA A 20 -18.94 -5.58 8.72
C ALA A 20 -18.50 -5.47 10.19
N SER A 21 -18.73 -4.32 10.83
CA SER A 21 -18.57 -4.19 12.27
C SER A 21 -19.64 -5.03 12.99
N PRO A 22 -19.29 -5.87 13.96
CA PRO A 22 -20.29 -6.50 14.81
C PRO A 22 -21.06 -5.39 15.56
N ALA A 23 -22.37 -5.37 15.37
CA ALA A 23 -23.26 -4.44 16.07
C ALA A 23 -23.21 -4.73 17.58
N GLY A 24 -22.63 -3.83 18.37
CA GLY A 24 -22.76 -3.91 19.83
C GLY A 24 -21.67 -3.26 20.68
N ALA A 25 -20.51 -2.87 20.15
CA ALA A 25 -19.47 -2.23 20.94
C ALA A 25 -18.93 -0.98 20.24
N ASP A 26 -18.66 0.09 21.01
CA ASP A 26 -17.77 1.19 20.62
C ASP A 26 -16.36 0.60 20.42
N SER A 27 -16.18 -0.14 19.33
CA SER A 27 -14.92 -0.78 19.02
C SER A 27 -13.94 0.31 18.64
N ARG A 28 -12.88 0.46 19.45
CA ARG A 28 -11.73 1.28 19.09
C ARG A 28 -10.95 0.69 17.92
N PHE A 29 -11.26 -0.54 17.51
CA PHE A 29 -10.61 -1.22 16.40
C PHE A 29 -11.57 -1.41 15.22
N GLU A 30 -11.06 -1.16 14.03
CA GLU A 30 -11.75 -1.42 12.76
C GLU A 30 -10.80 -2.24 11.89
N ALA A 31 -11.28 -3.37 11.36
CA ALA A 31 -10.50 -4.20 10.46
C ALA A 31 -11.25 -4.32 9.12
N SER A 32 -10.52 -4.18 8.02
CA SER A 32 -11.08 -4.31 6.68
C SER A 32 -10.09 -4.95 5.72
N GLY A 33 -10.62 -5.53 4.64
CA GLY A 33 -9.84 -6.05 3.53
C GLY A 33 -9.99 -5.14 2.31
N PHE A 34 -9.06 -5.24 1.38
CA PHE A 34 -9.17 -4.56 0.10
C PHE A 34 -8.58 -5.40 -1.03
N VAL A 35 -9.08 -5.13 -2.22
CA VAL A 35 -8.55 -5.66 -3.47
C VAL A 35 -8.29 -4.50 -4.41
N GLY A 36 -7.33 -4.68 -5.32
CA GLY A 36 -6.91 -3.60 -6.20
C GLY A 36 -5.95 -4.06 -7.26
N ILE A 37 -5.33 -3.07 -7.90
CA ILE A 37 -4.30 -3.27 -8.92
C ILE A 37 -3.07 -2.50 -8.45
N ASP A 38 -1.92 -3.17 -8.50
CA ASP A 38 -0.62 -2.55 -8.29
C ASP A 38 0.05 -2.33 -9.65
N TYR A 39 0.44 -1.09 -9.92
CA TYR A 39 1.17 -0.72 -11.13
C TYR A 39 2.65 -0.56 -10.80
N PHE A 40 3.45 -1.35 -11.50
CA PHE A 40 4.90 -1.42 -11.37
C PHE A 40 5.50 -0.57 -12.48
N SER A 41 6.04 0.60 -12.11
CA SER A 41 6.68 1.51 -13.08
C SER A 41 7.91 0.87 -13.71
N GLU A 42 8.28 1.32 -14.91
CA GLU A 42 9.53 0.96 -15.60
C GLU A 42 10.80 1.29 -14.79
N ASN A 43 10.68 2.11 -13.74
CA ASN A 43 11.78 2.58 -12.90
C ASN A 43 12.05 1.72 -11.66
N ILE A 44 11.48 0.50 -11.56
CA ILE A 44 11.82 -0.41 -10.46
C ILE A 44 13.32 -0.71 -10.53
N GLN A 45 14.02 -0.65 -9.38
CA GLN A 45 15.41 -1.07 -9.27
C GLN A 45 15.49 -2.57 -9.47
N LEU A 46 15.46 -2.94 -10.74
CA LEU A 46 15.66 -4.27 -11.23
C LEU A 46 17.17 -4.39 -11.40
N GLY A 47 17.75 -5.52 -10.98
CA GLY A 47 19.17 -5.74 -11.08
C GLY A 47 19.61 -5.76 -12.55
N ASN A 48 19.83 -6.96 -13.11
CA ASN A 48 20.38 -7.10 -14.46
C ASN A 48 19.28 -7.16 -15.55
N SER A 49 18.17 -6.43 -15.37
CA SER A 49 17.09 -6.41 -16.37
C SER A 49 17.48 -5.52 -17.55
N TRP A 50 17.49 -6.09 -18.75
CA TRP A 50 17.91 -5.40 -19.97
C TRP A 50 16.77 -5.29 -21.00
N ALA A 51 15.61 -5.89 -20.70
CA ALA A 51 14.41 -5.85 -21.53
C ALA A 51 13.17 -5.56 -20.68
N SER A 52 12.22 -4.79 -21.24
CA SER A 52 10.98 -4.37 -20.56
C SER A 52 10.08 -5.55 -20.15
N GLU A 53 10.17 -6.68 -20.86
CA GLU A 53 9.42 -7.92 -20.57
C GLU A 53 9.86 -8.59 -19.26
N GLN A 54 11.03 -8.22 -18.71
CA GLN A 54 11.57 -8.74 -17.45
C GLN A 54 11.03 -7.99 -16.23
N VAL A 55 10.25 -6.93 -16.45
CA VAL A 55 9.60 -6.13 -15.40
C VAL A 55 8.15 -6.59 -15.26
N PRO A 56 7.65 -6.86 -14.05
CA PRO A 56 6.21 -7.02 -13.88
C PRO A 56 5.53 -5.69 -14.22
N GLY A 57 4.50 -5.67 -15.06
CA GLY A 57 3.81 -4.41 -15.44
C GLY A 57 2.68 -4.03 -14.48
N THR A 58 1.74 -4.96 -14.27
CA THR A 58 0.61 -4.80 -13.35
C THR A 58 0.31 -6.12 -12.68
N SER A 59 -0.11 -6.10 -11.42
CA SER A 59 -0.65 -7.30 -10.76
C SER A 59 -1.90 -6.97 -9.96
N ALA A 60 -2.76 -7.97 -9.81
CA ALA A 60 -3.83 -7.91 -8.82
C ALA A 60 -3.21 -7.84 -7.42
N LEU A 61 -3.89 -7.15 -6.52
CA LEU A 61 -3.46 -6.98 -5.13
C LEU A 61 -4.59 -7.33 -4.19
N VAL A 62 -4.24 -8.01 -3.10
CA VAL A 62 -5.11 -8.24 -1.96
C VAL A 62 -4.39 -7.76 -0.70
N GLY A 63 -5.12 -7.09 0.18
CA GLY A 63 -4.57 -6.59 1.43
C GLY A 63 -5.58 -6.52 2.54
N ALA A 64 -5.05 -6.22 3.71
CA ALA A 64 -5.80 -6.04 4.94
C ALA A 64 -5.29 -4.80 5.66
N ARG A 65 -6.19 -4.14 6.38
CA ARG A 65 -5.87 -3.00 7.22
C ARG A 65 -6.59 -3.08 8.55
N VAL A 66 -5.95 -2.52 9.56
CA VAL A 66 -6.47 -2.37 10.91
C VAL A 66 -6.29 -0.93 11.35
N ALA A 67 -7.38 -0.28 11.71
CA ALA A 67 -7.39 1.04 12.31
C ALA A 67 -7.68 0.94 13.80
N TYR A 68 -7.04 1.81 14.58
CA TYR A 68 -7.19 1.97 16.01
C TYR A 68 -7.48 3.42 16.36
N LEU A 69 -8.64 3.69 16.97
CA LEU A 69 -9.00 4.99 17.52
C LEU A 69 -8.32 5.17 18.88
N ALA A 70 -7.12 5.76 18.84
CA ALA A 70 -6.29 6.01 20.02
C ALA A 70 -6.91 7.04 20.96
N VAL A 71 -7.37 8.18 20.41
CA VAL A 71 -7.95 9.28 21.19
C VAL A 71 -9.31 9.68 20.61
N PRO A 72 -10.43 9.30 21.24
CA PRO A 72 -11.76 9.61 20.76
C PRO A 72 -12.13 11.10 20.76
N GLU A 73 -11.51 11.91 21.63
CA GLU A 73 -11.66 13.37 21.67
C GLU A 73 -10.36 14.01 22.18
N LEU A 74 -9.55 14.55 21.25
CA LEU A 74 -8.39 15.39 21.56
C LEU A 74 -8.81 16.80 21.99
N GLY A 75 -9.95 17.25 21.46
CA GLY A 75 -10.48 18.58 21.70
C GLY A 75 -11.69 18.84 20.81
N ARG A 76 -12.31 20.01 21.01
CA ARG A 76 -13.51 20.41 20.29
C ARG A 76 -13.48 21.91 20.00
N ILE A 77 -13.85 22.28 18.79
CA ILE A 77 -14.11 23.68 18.40
C ILE A 77 -15.54 23.74 17.88
N GLY A 78 -16.44 24.34 18.68
CA GLY A 78 -17.88 24.35 18.38
C GLY A 78 -18.46 22.93 18.31
N ARG A 79 -18.90 22.51 17.11
CA ARG A 79 -19.44 21.16 16.84
C ARG A 79 -18.38 20.18 16.31
N VAL A 80 -17.20 20.68 15.93
CA VAL A 80 -16.13 19.86 15.34
C VAL A 80 -15.33 19.21 16.45
N ARG A 81 -15.22 17.88 16.42
CA ARG A 81 -14.41 17.08 17.35
C ARG A 81 -13.15 16.61 16.65
N PHE A 82 -12.02 16.72 17.33
CA PHE A 82 -10.74 16.20 16.84
C PHE A 82 -10.50 14.83 17.46
N GLN A 83 -10.17 13.85 16.64
CA GLN A 83 -9.90 12.48 17.08
C GLN A 83 -8.58 11.99 16.50
N LEU A 84 -7.82 11.20 17.27
CA LEU A 84 -6.58 10.60 16.81
C LEU A 84 -6.78 9.11 16.58
N ALA A 85 -6.38 8.64 15.41
CA ALA A 85 -6.34 7.24 15.06
C ALA A 85 -4.96 6.85 14.50
N GLY A 86 -4.61 5.58 14.62
CA GLY A 86 -3.52 4.95 13.88
C GLY A 86 -4.08 3.88 12.97
N GLU A 87 -3.47 3.65 11.82
CA GLU A 87 -3.86 2.60 10.89
C GLU A 87 -2.62 1.90 10.35
N ALA A 88 -2.70 0.57 10.27
CA ALA A 88 -1.68 -0.28 9.68
C ALA A 88 -2.29 -1.10 8.54
N GLU A 89 -1.54 -1.26 7.47
CA GLU A 89 -1.93 -1.95 6.25
C GLU A 89 -0.83 -2.91 5.81
N VAL A 90 -1.24 -4.07 5.32
CA VAL A 90 -0.38 -5.03 4.63
C VAL A 90 -1.05 -5.48 3.33
N ALA A 91 -0.26 -5.71 2.29
CA ALA A 91 -0.77 -6.17 1.01
C ALA A 91 0.20 -7.13 0.32
N ILE A 92 -0.34 -7.99 -0.53
CA ILE A 92 0.41 -8.88 -1.41
C ILE A 92 -0.07 -8.72 -2.85
N ALA A 93 0.88 -8.55 -3.76
CA ALA A 93 0.68 -8.58 -5.21
C ALA A 93 1.48 -9.75 -5.79
N PRO A 94 0.83 -10.86 -6.22
CA PRO A 94 1.50 -11.97 -6.88
C PRO A 94 1.90 -11.55 -8.31
N ALA A 95 3.04 -10.88 -8.45
CA ALA A 95 3.54 -10.42 -9.72
C ALA A 95 4.43 -11.49 -10.40
N PHE A 96 4.51 -11.44 -11.73
CA PHE A 96 5.30 -12.35 -12.54
C PHE A 96 6.14 -11.53 -13.52
N THR A 97 7.38 -11.95 -13.73
CA THR A 97 8.30 -11.41 -14.75
C THR A 97 8.20 -12.27 -16.01
N GLY A 98 8.50 -11.73 -17.20
CA GLY A 98 8.50 -12.50 -18.47
C GLY A 98 7.17 -12.54 -19.23
N GLY A 99 6.34 -11.51 -19.09
CA GLY A 99 4.92 -11.52 -19.47
C GLY A 99 4.56 -11.18 -20.93
N SER A 100 5.48 -11.30 -21.89
CA SER A 100 5.09 -11.20 -23.30
C SER A 100 4.50 -12.54 -23.75
N PHE A 101 3.23 -12.57 -24.13
CA PHE A 101 2.59 -13.73 -24.79
C PHE A 101 3.30 -14.15 -26.09
N ASP A 102 4.15 -13.28 -26.64
CA ASP A 102 4.91 -13.48 -27.88
C ASP A 102 6.40 -13.86 -27.65
N GLY A 103 6.86 -13.97 -26.40
CA GLY A 103 8.27 -14.15 -26.07
C GLY A 103 8.61 -15.52 -25.47
N SER A 104 9.63 -16.20 -26.00
CA SER A 104 10.08 -17.54 -25.57
C SER A 104 10.84 -17.56 -24.23
N ARG A 105 10.68 -16.55 -23.37
CA ARG A 105 11.49 -16.38 -22.16
C ARG A 105 10.77 -16.91 -20.93
N MET A 106 11.54 -17.51 -20.03
CA MET A 106 11.05 -18.10 -18.78
C MET A 106 10.41 -17.02 -17.89
N SER A 107 9.21 -17.30 -17.39
CA SER A 107 8.55 -16.46 -16.39
C SER A 107 9.01 -16.82 -14.98
N TYR A 108 9.26 -15.81 -14.15
CA TYR A 108 9.60 -16.01 -12.74
C TYR A 108 8.59 -15.32 -11.84
N PHE A 109 8.20 -16.02 -10.78
CA PHE A 109 7.35 -15.48 -9.74
C PHE A 109 8.11 -14.46 -8.89
N ALA A 110 7.55 -13.26 -8.73
CA ALA A 110 8.15 -12.14 -8.01
C ALA A 110 7.08 -11.43 -7.15
N PRO A 111 6.61 -12.06 -6.06
CA PRO A 111 5.59 -11.46 -5.21
C PRO A 111 6.12 -10.19 -4.54
N VAL A 112 5.25 -9.18 -4.49
CA VAL A 112 5.52 -7.90 -3.83
C VAL A 112 4.67 -7.78 -2.58
N PHE A 113 5.33 -7.48 -1.47
CA PHE A 113 4.72 -7.31 -0.16
C PHE A 113 4.73 -5.84 0.23
N GLY A 114 3.56 -5.22 0.26
CA GLY A 114 3.39 -3.85 0.73
C GLY A 114 3.09 -3.81 2.23
N TRP A 115 3.65 -2.84 2.94
CA TRP A 115 3.27 -2.52 4.30
C TRP A 115 3.23 -1.01 4.47
N ARG A 116 2.22 -0.50 5.17
CA ARG A 116 2.06 0.93 5.46
C ARG A 116 1.54 1.12 6.88
N GLY A 117 1.98 2.19 7.52
CA GLY A 117 1.48 2.63 8.82
C GLY A 117 1.30 4.14 8.80
N HIS A 118 0.17 4.63 9.30
CA HIS A 118 -0.09 6.07 9.36
C HIS A 118 -0.87 6.49 10.61
N ALA A 119 -0.58 7.69 11.08
CA ALA A 119 -1.39 8.40 12.04
C ALA A 119 -2.43 9.26 11.29
N MET A 120 -3.63 9.38 11.87
CA MET A 120 -4.76 10.07 11.27
C MET A 120 -5.44 10.98 12.29
N LEU A 121 -5.51 12.27 11.98
CA LEU A 121 -6.33 13.24 12.71
C LEU A 121 -7.69 13.36 12.01
N ARG A 122 -8.74 12.83 12.63
CA ARG A 122 -10.11 12.84 12.11
C ARG A 122 -10.88 14.04 12.64
N LEU A 123 -11.61 14.71 11.75
CA LEU A 123 -12.55 15.78 12.11
C LEU A 123 -13.96 15.21 12.12
N GLY A 124 -14.48 14.95 13.32
CA GLY A 124 -15.85 14.49 13.54
C GLY A 124 -16.83 15.66 13.74
N GLY A 125 -18.13 15.38 13.64
CA GLY A 125 -19.20 16.37 13.89
C GLY A 125 -19.74 17.05 12.64
N LEU A 126 -19.19 16.74 11.47
CA LEU A 126 -19.78 17.03 10.17
C LEU A 126 -20.67 15.83 9.78
N ALA A 127 -21.92 16.09 9.36
CA ALA A 127 -22.94 15.04 9.22
C ALA A 127 -22.60 14.02 8.11
N THR A 128 -22.06 14.49 6.98
CA THR A 128 -21.85 13.65 5.79
C THR A 128 -20.37 13.48 5.44
N LEU A 129 -19.53 14.46 5.78
CA LEU A 129 -18.10 14.44 5.48
C LEU A 129 -17.30 14.10 6.74
N ARG A 130 -16.27 13.27 6.59
CA ARG A 130 -15.30 12.98 7.67
C ARG A 130 -13.89 13.28 7.17
N PRO A 131 -13.54 14.57 7.05
CA PRO A 131 -12.20 14.94 6.63
C PRO A 131 -11.19 14.44 7.66
N HIS A 132 -10.02 14.06 7.16
CA HIS A 132 -8.92 13.60 7.99
C HIS A 132 -7.61 14.08 7.40
N LEU A 133 -6.65 14.36 8.28
CA LEU A 133 -5.26 14.55 7.92
C LEU A 133 -4.52 13.27 8.25
N LEU A 134 -3.62 12.84 7.37
CA LEU A 134 -2.84 11.63 7.53
C LEU A 134 -1.35 11.92 7.37
N LEU A 135 -0.54 11.21 8.15
CA LEU A 135 0.91 11.17 8.03
C LEU A 135 1.35 9.73 8.19
N GLY A 136 2.05 9.21 7.18
CA GLY A 136 2.38 7.80 7.12
C GLY A 136 3.74 7.52 6.51
N ALA A 137 4.18 6.29 6.78
CA ALA A 137 5.33 5.70 6.15
C ALA A 137 5.04 4.22 5.86
N GLY A 138 5.83 3.65 4.97
CA GLY A 138 5.69 2.25 4.58
C GLY A 138 6.83 1.80 3.72
N GLY A 139 6.60 0.69 3.04
CA GLY A 139 7.46 0.25 1.97
C GLY A 139 6.87 -0.92 1.21
N ALA A 140 7.53 -1.26 0.11
CA ALA A 140 7.24 -2.44 -0.68
C ALA A 140 8.48 -3.32 -0.71
N THR A 141 8.32 -4.61 -0.42
CA THR A 141 9.40 -5.58 -0.44
C THR A 141 9.16 -6.58 -1.55
N VAL A 142 10.12 -6.70 -2.48
CA VAL A 142 10.07 -7.72 -3.52
C VAL A 142 10.74 -8.99 -3.01
N ALA A 143 9.95 -10.05 -2.83
CA ALA A 143 10.47 -11.35 -2.43
C ALA A 143 10.59 -12.26 -3.67
N SER A 144 11.56 -11.98 -4.54
CA SER A 144 11.74 -12.77 -5.76
C SER A 144 12.78 -13.88 -5.60
N THR A 145 12.60 -14.96 -6.37
CA THR A 145 13.62 -15.97 -6.69
C THR A 145 14.25 -15.75 -8.07
N SER A 146 13.80 -14.71 -8.80
CA SER A 146 14.31 -14.36 -10.13
C SER A 146 15.75 -13.86 -10.05
N PRO A 147 16.65 -14.30 -10.96
CA PRO A 147 18.00 -13.75 -11.05
C PRO A 147 18.02 -12.29 -11.56
N PHE A 148 16.88 -11.77 -12.00
CA PHE A 148 16.76 -10.42 -12.58
C PHE A 148 16.25 -9.37 -11.58
N MET A 149 15.76 -9.81 -10.41
CA MET A 149 15.20 -8.93 -9.37
C MET A 149 15.95 -9.12 -8.06
N THR A 150 16.56 -8.04 -7.57
CA THR A 150 17.19 -8.04 -6.25
C THR A 150 16.10 -8.05 -5.18
N LYS A 151 16.34 -8.77 -4.08
CA LYS A 151 15.50 -8.62 -2.88
C LYS A 151 15.76 -7.24 -2.29
N GLU A 152 14.80 -6.34 -2.44
CA GLU A 152 14.90 -4.96 -2.01
C GLU A 152 13.60 -4.51 -1.35
N THR A 153 13.75 -3.57 -0.41
CA THR A 153 12.64 -2.89 0.26
C THR A 153 12.74 -1.41 -0.05
N ASP A 154 11.77 -0.90 -0.79
CA ASP A 154 11.67 0.53 -1.10
C ASP A 154 10.85 1.25 -0.02
N PRO A 155 11.45 2.17 0.75
CA PRO A 155 10.72 2.93 1.76
C PRO A 155 9.89 4.05 1.11
N VAL A 156 8.73 4.31 1.69
CA VAL A 156 7.80 5.36 1.26
C VAL A 156 7.38 6.20 2.46
N VAL A 157 7.28 7.52 2.27
CA VAL A 157 6.70 8.47 3.23
C VAL A 157 5.65 9.28 2.50
N TYR A 158 4.50 9.52 3.14
CA TYR A 158 3.36 10.20 2.53
C TYR A 158 2.54 10.97 3.56
N TRP A 159 1.85 12.02 3.12
CA TRP A 159 0.97 12.85 3.94
C TRP A 159 -0.14 13.47 3.08
N GLY A 160 -1.27 13.85 3.71
CA GLY A 160 -2.43 14.43 3.02
C GLY A 160 -3.55 14.83 3.96
#